data_AF-A0A0P1H230-F1
#
_entry.id   AF-A0A0P1H230-F1
#
_cell.length_a   1.000
_cell.length_b   1.000
_cell.length_c   1.000
_cell.angle_alpha   90.00
_cell.angle_beta   90.00
_cell.angle_gamma   90.00
#
_symmetry.space_group_name_H-M   'P 1'
#
loop_
_entity.id
_entity.type
_entity.pdbx_description
1 polymer ?
#
loop_
_entity_poly.entity_id
_entity_poly.type
_entity_poly.pdbx_seq_one_letter_code
_entity_poly.pdbx_strand_id
1 'polypeptide(L)'
;MARLEAEGWVPEKTKVLMLTHSVLAAEQGYPGIAEVFKGRNDQFVRKEDPVVKFSAEVIEPMCAAYLAGNYGEMFQIQGAAPSIKCHADKLSWRADMDQLVKLRREGSIGQVLDHLKKTGRPVLASRIVRRENDLDVLKDESIPQEMGALQRHAALREVPYSEILEVAKFVEGATPFATQHSVKGAEFENVLVVLGGGWNHYNWPQLLEFLETKKIPKNKSKSYYRSRNLFYVSISRPRKRLAVLATQTMSEIALKAATHLFGPEGVEELPLDQLN
;
A
#
# COMPACT_ATOMS: atom_id res chain seq x y z
N MET A 1 8.45 7.50 -20.27
CA MET A 1 6.98 7.60 -20.50
C MET A 1 6.64 7.91 -21.96
N ALA A 2 7.25 8.92 -22.60
CA ALA A 2 6.92 9.33 -23.98
C ALA A 2 6.92 8.21 -25.04
N ARG A 3 7.85 7.25 -24.95
CA ARG A 3 7.88 6.09 -25.87
C ARG A 3 6.66 5.17 -25.70
N LEU A 4 6.32 4.81 -24.45
CA LEU A 4 5.16 3.96 -24.19
C LEU A 4 3.87 4.65 -24.64
N GLU A 5 3.74 5.95 -24.40
CA GLU A 5 2.61 6.74 -24.90
C GLU A 5 2.52 6.69 -26.43
N ALA A 6 3.64 6.88 -27.14
CA ALA A 6 3.70 6.76 -28.60
C ALA A 6 3.35 5.36 -29.12
N GLU A 7 3.67 4.31 -28.36
CA GLU A 7 3.32 2.91 -28.67
C GLU A 7 1.85 2.58 -28.32
N GLY A 8 1.09 3.55 -27.80
CA GLY A 8 -0.33 3.44 -27.51
C GLY A 8 -0.64 2.85 -26.13
N TRP A 9 0.25 3.07 -25.15
CA TRP A 9 -0.03 2.86 -23.74
C TRP A 9 -0.78 4.08 -23.19
N VAL A 10 -1.94 3.84 -22.58
CA VAL A 10 -2.72 4.88 -21.88
C VAL A 10 -3.01 4.43 -20.45
N PRO A 11 -2.98 5.31 -19.44
CA PRO A 11 -3.14 4.94 -18.04
C PRO A 11 -4.40 4.14 -17.74
N GLU A 12 -5.52 4.48 -18.37
CA GLU A 12 -6.84 3.87 -18.13
C GLU A 12 -6.90 2.42 -18.59
N LYS A 13 -6.04 2.03 -19.55
CA LYS A 13 -5.96 0.67 -20.12
C LYS A 13 -4.70 -0.08 -19.69
N THR A 14 -3.91 0.53 -18.81
CA THR A 14 -2.63 -0.02 -18.38
C THR A 14 -2.71 -0.43 -16.92
N LYS A 15 -2.45 -1.71 -16.66
CA LYS A 15 -2.24 -2.19 -15.30
C LYS A 15 -0.76 -2.25 -15.00
N VAL A 16 -0.36 -1.67 -13.87
CA VAL A 16 1.02 -1.76 -13.39
C VAL A 16 1.07 -2.83 -12.30
N LEU A 17 1.89 -3.87 -12.50
CA LEU A 17 2.12 -4.95 -11.56
C LEU A 17 3.49 -4.77 -10.93
N MET A 18 3.54 -4.12 -9.77
CA MET A 18 4.79 -3.98 -9.02
C MET A 18 4.97 -5.18 -8.10
N LEU A 19 6.03 -5.96 -8.31
CA LEU A 19 6.24 -7.24 -7.62
C LEU A 19 6.97 -7.10 -6.28
N THR A 20 7.25 -5.86 -5.84
CA THR A 20 7.86 -5.52 -4.53
C THR A 20 7.23 -4.29 -3.91
N HIS A 21 7.06 -4.30 -2.58
CA HIS A 21 6.28 -3.29 -1.85
C HIS A 21 7.07 -2.07 -1.31
N SER A 22 8.41 -2.07 -1.30
CA SER A 22 9.16 -0.94 -0.72
C SER A 22 9.23 0.26 -1.67
N VAL A 23 9.49 0.01 -2.95
CA VAL A 23 9.43 1.06 -4.00
C VAL A 23 7.98 1.53 -4.21
N LEU A 24 7.02 0.61 -4.05
CA LEU A 24 5.57 0.84 -4.11
C LEU A 24 5.12 1.94 -3.14
N ALA A 25 5.68 1.98 -1.93
CA ALA A 25 5.20 2.87 -0.87
C ALA A 25 5.59 4.33 -1.08
N ALA A 26 6.83 4.60 -1.49
CA ALA A 26 7.27 5.97 -1.78
C ALA A 26 6.51 6.55 -2.99
N GLU A 27 6.40 5.77 -4.07
CA GLU A 27 5.69 6.17 -5.29
C GLU A 27 4.17 6.30 -5.10
N GLN A 28 3.60 5.50 -4.19
CA GLN A 28 2.18 5.59 -3.87
C GLN A 28 1.88 6.52 -2.69
N GLY A 29 2.86 7.23 -2.15
CA GLY A 29 2.62 8.23 -1.10
C GLY A 29 2.29 7.66 0.28
N TYR A 30 2.78 6.46 0.62
CA TYR A 30 2.76 5.91 1.98
C TYR A 30 4.11 5.36 2.51
N PRO A 31 5.24 6.08 2.32
CA PRO A 31 6.56 5.59 2.75
C PRO A 31 6.67 5.37 4.27
N GLY A 32 6.04 6.21 5.10
CA GLY A 32 6.05 6.08 6.55
C GLY A 32 5.34 4.81 7.03
N ILE A 33 4.15 4.51 6.50
CA ILE A 33 3.42 3.27 6.81
C ILE A 33 4.27 2.06 6.43
N ALA A 34 4.89 2.07 5.25
CA ALA A 34 5.72 0.93 4.83
C ALA A 34 6.95 0.72 5.72
N GLU A 35 7.57 1.79 6.23
CA GLU A 35 8.69 1.67 7.17
C GLU A 35 8.22 1.17 8.55
N VAL A 36 7.10 1.68 9.07
CA VAL A 36 6.50 1.20 10.34
C VAL A 36 6.20 -0.29 10.30
N PHE A 37 5.72 -0.79 9.16
CA PHE A 37 5.37 -2.20 8.96
C PHE A 37 6.46 -3.02 8.26
N LYS A 38 7.70 -2.53 8.19
CA LYS A 38 8.80 -3.21 7.50
C LYS A 38 8.96 -4.66 7.95
N GLY A 39 8.94 -5.57 6.98
CA GLY A 39 8.97 -7.02 7.22
C GLY A 39 7.64 -7.63 7.69
N ARG A 40 6.56 -6.84 7.79
CA ARG A 40 5.21 -7.22 8.22
C ARG A 40 4.13 -6.55 7.37
N ASN A 41 4.40 -6.29 6.10
CA ASN A 41 3.54 -5.51 5.21
C ASN A 41 2.11 -6.07 5.08
N ASP A 42 1.94 -7.38 5.21
CA ASP A 42 0.60 -8.01 5.23
C ASP A 42 -0.32 -7.37 6.29
N GLN A 43 0.22 -6.80 7.38
CA GLN A 43 -0.59 -6.20 8.45
C GLN A 43 -1.41 -4.99 7.99
N PHE A 44 -0.87 -4.14 7.12
CA PHE A 44 -1.63 -3.01 6.59
C PHE A 44 -2.37 -3.39 5.29
N VAL A 45 -1.77 -4.24 4.44
CA VAL A 45 -2.38 -4.67 3.17
C VAL A 45 -3.67 -5.46 3.40
N ARG A 46 -3.71 -6.31 4.44
CA ARG A 46 -4.88 -7.13 4.79
C ARG A 46 -5.76 -6.49 5.86
N LYS A 47 -5.50 -5.23 6.22
CA LYS A 47 -6.22 -4.51 7.28
C LYS A 47 -6.22 -5.29 8.63
N GLU A 48 -5.11 -5.92 8.99
CA GLU A 48 -4.96 -6.64 10.27
C GLU A 48 -4.56 -5.71 11.42
N ASP A 49 -3.86 -4.60 11.14
CA ASP A 49 -3.60 -3.59 12.16
C ASP A 49 -4.89 -2.81 12.52
N PRO A 50 -5.21 -2.64 13.81
CA PRO A 50 -6.42 -1.96 14.25
C PRO A 50 -6.59 -0.53 13.72
N VAL A 51 -5.51 0.27 13.63
CA VAL A 51 -5.59 1.66 13.20
C VAL A 51 -5.83 1.73 11.69
N VAL A 52 -5.09 0.93 10.91
CA VAL A 52 -5.28 0.82 9.45
C VAL A 52 -6.69 0.36 9.14
N LYS A 53 -7.16 -0.71 9.82
CA LYS A 53 -8.51 -1.24 9.65
C LYS A 53 -9.58 -0.21 9.96
N PHE A 54 -9.52 0.40 11.15
CA PHE A 54 -10.50 1.38 11.59
C PHE A 54 -10.54 2.60 10.66
N SER A 55 -9.38 3.04 10.19
CA SER A 55 -9.31 4.15 9.25
C SER A 55 -9.97 3.81 7.92
N ALA A 56 -9.59 2.69 7.30
CA ALA A 56 -10.08 2.29 5.99
C ALA A 56 -11.55 1.86 5.99
N GLU A 57 -12.06 1.25 7.07
CA GLU A 57 -13.41 0.70 7.12
C GLU A 57 -14.43 1.62 7.79
N VAL A 58 -13.99 2.60 8.59
CA VAL A 58 -14.89 3.48 9.36
C VAL A 58 -14.63 4.94 9.04
N ILE A 59 -13.42 5.46 9.31
CA ILE A 59 -13.14 6.90 9.15
C ILE A 59 -13.33 7.34 7.70
N GLU A 60 -12.75 6.60 6.75
CA GLU A 60 -12.77 6.94 5.33
C GLU A 60 -14.18 6.91 4.74
N PRO A 61 -14.96 5.81 4.86
CA PRO A 61 -16.34 5.79 4.40
C PRO A 61 -17.22 6.86 5.08
N MET A 62 -17.05 7.08 6.39
CA MET A 62 -17.83 8.07 7.12
C MET A 62 -17.56 9.50 6.63
N CYS A 63 -16.29 9.83 6.36
CA CYS A 63 -15.95 11.13 5.79
C CYS A 63 -16.41 11.27 4.34
N ALA A 64 -16.37 10.21 3.53
CA ALA A 64 -16.89 10.22 2.18
C ALA A 64 -18.40 10.53 2.17
N ALA A 65 -19.16 9.85 3.02
CA ALA A 65 -20.59 10.10 3.21
C ALA A 65 -20.86 11.55 3.68
N TYR A 66 -20.08 12.05 4.63
CA TYR A 66 -20.19 13.44 5.11
C TYR A 66 -19.95 14.46 3.99
N LEU A 67 -18.88 14.30 3.21
CA LEU A 67 -18.53 15.20 2.11
C LEU A 67 -19.55 15.14 0.96
N ALA A 68 -20.21 14.01 0.76
CA ALA A 68 -21.30 13.85 -0.21
C ALA A 68 -22.64 14.41 0.28
N GLY A 69 -22.74 14.85 1.54
CA GLY A 69 -24.02 15.25 2.16
C GLY A 69 -24.92 14.08 2.56
N ASN A 70 -24.43 12.84 2.47
CA ASN A 70 -25.14 11.61 2.83
C ASN A 70 -25.07 11.34 4.33
N TYR A 71 -25.65 12.24 5.15
CA TYR A 71 -25.56 12.13 6.61
C TYR A 71 -26.19 10.85 7.17
N GLY A 72 -27.22 10.30 6.52
CA GLY A 72 -27.83 9.02 6.92
C GLY A 72 -26.84 7.86 6.85
N GLU A 73 -26.10 7.75 5.75
CA GLU A 73 -25.04 6.75 5.54
C GLU A 73 -23.89 6.95 6.53
N MET A 74 -23.48 8.21 6.76
CA MET A 74 -22.45 8.55 7.75
C MET A 74 -22.79 7.98 9.15
N PHE A 75 -24.02 8.16 9.62
CA PHE A 75 -24.45 7.64 10.92
C PHE A 75 -24.61 6.11 10.94
N GLN A 76 -25.01 5.50 9.82
CA GLN A 76 -25.05 4.05 9.70
C GLN A 76 -23.65 3.44 9.83
N ILE A 77 -22.64 4.02 9.18
CA ILE A 77 -21.24 3.57 9.25
C ILE A 77 -20.68 3.68 10.67
N GLN A 78 -21.04 4.74 11.40
CA GLN A 78 -20.66 4.88 12.80
C GLN A 78 -21.21 3.75 13.70
N GLY A 79 -22.29 3.07 13.28
CA GLY A 79 -22.91 2.00 14.05
C GLY A 79 -23.69 2.48 15.27
N ALA A 80 -23.97 3.79 15.36
CA ALA A 80 -24.75 4.40 16.43
C ALA A 80 -25.85 5.28 15.83
N ALA A 81 -27.05 5.24 16.42
CA ALA A 81 -28.11 6.16 16.02
C ALA A 81 -27.65 7.62 16.23
N PRO A 82 -27.93 8.54 15.30
CA PRO A 82 -27.53 9.93 15.44
C PRO A 82 -28.07 10.49 16.76
N SER A 83 -27.17 10.92 17.65
CA SER A 83 -27.54 11.57 18.92
C SER A 83 -27.97 13.03 18.74
N ILE A 84 -28.34 13.43 17.52
CA ILE A 84 -28.76 14.79 17.20
C ILE A 84 -30.19 15.01 17.70
N LYS A 85 -30.33 15.73 18.81
CA LYS A 85 -31.63 16.08 19.40
C LYS A 85 -32.00 17.54 19.15
N CYS A 86 -30.99 18.40 19.00
CA CYS A 86 -31.19 19.83 18.81
C CYS A 86 -30.29 20.44 17.72
N HIS A 87 -30.49 21.72 17.42
CA HIS A 87 -29.67 22.44 16.45
C HIS A 87 -28.19 22.56 16.90
N ALA A 88 -27.95 22.74 18.20
CA ALA A 88 -26.59 22.79 18.74
C ALA A 88 -25.82 21.49 18.48
N ASP A 89 -26.47 20.33 18.60
CA ASP A 89 -25.85 19.04 18.30
C ASP A 89 -25.40 18.97 16.83
N LYS A 90 -26.22 19.50 15.90
CA LYS A 90 -25.85 19.57 14.47
C LYS A 90 -24.61 20.42 14.25
N LEU A 91 -24.52 21.57 14.92
CA LEU A 91 -23.36 22.46 14.83
C LEU A 91 -22.10 21.79 15.36
N SER A 92 -22.18 21.10 16.51
CA SER A 92 -21.04 20.36 17.05
C SER A 92 -20.62 19.22 16.13
N TRP A 93 -21.57 18.44 15.60
CA TRP A 93 -21.29 17.37 14.64
C TRP A 93 -20.58 17.88 13.39
N ARG A 94 -21.06 19.00 12.85
CA ARG A 94 -20.45 19.65 11.70
C ARG A 94 -19.01 20.11 12.00
N ALA A 95 -18.81 20.78 13.13
CA ALA A 95 -17.49 21.25 13.54
C ALA A 95 -16.49 20.10 13.71
N ASP A 96 -16.91 19.00 14.35
CA ASP A 96 -16.07 17.83 14.56
C ASP A 96 -15.71 17.13 13.24
N MET A 97 -16.66 17.02 12.30
CA MET A 97 -16.42 16.41 10.99
C MET A 97 -15.59 17.31 10.07
N ASP A 98 -15.81 18.63 10.08
CA ASP A 98 -14.99 19.58 9.33
C ASP A 98 -13.52 19.54 9.81
N GLN A 99 -13.32 19.46 11.13
CA GLN A 99 -11.99 19.31 11.72
C GLN A 99 -11.36 17.95 11.34
N LEU A 100 -12.13 16.86 11.36
CA LEU A 100 -11.65 15.54 10.94
C LEU A 100 -11.22 15.55 9.47
N VAL A 101 -12.02 16.12 8.57
CA VAL A 101 -11.69 16.27 7.14
C VAL A 101 -10.41 17.07 6.93
N LYS A 102 -10.19 18.12 7.73
CA LYS A 102 -8.95 18.90 7.70
C LYS A 102 -7.74 18.06 8.15
N LEU A 103 -7.84 17.41 9.31
CA LEU A 103 -6.77 16.59 9.87
C LEU A 103 -6.37 15.42 8.96
N ARG A 104 -7.33 14.84 8.22
CA ARG A 104 -7.03 13.80 7.22
C ARG A 104 -6.05 14.24 6.13
N ARG A 105 -6.01 15.54 5.82
CA ARG A 105 -5.16 16.10 4.75
C ARG A 105 -3.84 16.66 5.28
N GLU A 106 -3.89 17.28 6.45
CA GLU A 106 -2.79 18.11 6.97
C GLU A 106 -2.11 17.51 8.21
N GLY A 107 -2.80 16.59 8.90
CA GLY A 107 -2.37 16.07 10.19
C GLY A 107 -1.73 14.70 10.15
N SER A 108 -1.20 14.28 11.30
CA SER A 108 -0.71 12.92 11.51
C SER A 108 -1.83 11.97 11.92
N ILE A 109 -1.56 10.66 11.84
CA ILE A 109 -2.44 9.62 12.35
C ILE A 109 -2.75 9.85 13.83
N GLY A 110 -1.75 10.22 14.63
CA GLY A 110 -1.92 10.54 16.05
C GLY A 110 -2.91 11.68 16.27
N GLN A 111 -2.78 12.79 15.52
CA GLN A 111 -3.70 13.93 15.65
C GLN A 111 -5.14 13.58 15.29
N VAL A 112 -5.35 12.72 14.28
CA VAL A 112 -6.68 12.19 13.95
C VAL A 112 -7.20 11.34 15.12
N LEU A 113 -6.40 10.42 15.65
CA LEU A 113 -6.80 9.58 16.79
C LEU A 113 -7.14 10.42 18.03
N ASP A 114 -6.38 11.47 18.32
CA ASP A 114 -6.60 12.36 19.46
C ASP A 114 -7.92 13.14 19.31
N HIS A 115 -8.20 13.65 18.10
CA HIS A 115 -9.48 14.28 17.79
C HIS A 115 -10.65 13.33 17.99
N LEU A 116 -10.51 12.08 17.53
CA LEU A 116 -11.55 11.05 17.70
C LEU A 116 -11.71 10.59 19.16
N LYS A 117 -10.61 10.50 19.93
CA LYS A 117 -10.63 10.20 21.36
C LYS A 117 -11.39 11.29 22.13
N LYS A 118 -11.23 12.56 21.74
CA LYS A 118 -11.91 13.71 22.37
C LYS A 118 -13.38 13.82 21.99
N THR A 119 -13.72 13.61 20.72
CA THR A 119 -15.08 13.85 20.20
C THR A 119 -15.97 12.61 20.27
N GLY A 120 -15.39 11.41 20.19
CA GLY A 120 -16.13 10.15 20.06
C GLY A 120 -16.84 10.00 18.70
N ARG A 121 -16.38 10.69 17.64
CA ARG A 121 -17.08 10.81 16.36
C ARG A 121 -16.15 10.55 15.16
N PRO A 122 -15.98 9.28 14.73
CA PRO A 122 -16.52 8.05 15.31
C PRO A 122 -15.80 7.60 16.59
N VAL A 123 -16.44 6.69 17.34
CA VAL A 123 -15.85 6.10 18.55
C VAL A 123 -14.70 5.18 18.17
N LEU A 124 -13.54 5.37 18.82
CA LEU A 124 -12.36 4.54 18.61
C LEU A 124 -12.61 3.08 19.04
N ALA A 125 -12.10 2.13 18.25
CA ALA A 125 -12.11 0.72 18.62
C ALA A 125 -11.36 0.48 19.94
N SER A 126 -11.86 -0.43 20.78
CA SER A 126 -11.31 -0.70 22.11
C SER A 126 -9.82 -1.05 22.11
N ARG A 127 -9.34 -1.74 21.07
CA ARG A 127 -7.91 -2.05 20.88
C ARG A 127 -7.06 -0.81 20.65
N ILE A 128 -7.58 0.19 19.92
CA ILE A 128 -6.89 1.47 19.70
C ILE A 128 -6.86 2.24 21.01
N VAL A 129 -8.02 2.38 21.67
CA VAL A 129 -8.12 3.06 22.99
C VAL A 129 -7.15 2.46 24.01
N ARG A 130 -7.03 1.13 24.06
CA ARG A 130 -6.06 0.47 24.94
C ARG A 130 -4.62 0.89 24.62
N ARG A 131 -4.21 0.86 23.35
CA ARG A 131 -2.85 1.27 22.95
C ARG A 131 -2.59 2.75 23.24
N GLU A 132 -3.58 3.61 23.00
CA GLU A 132 -3.51 5.03 23.35
C GLU A 132 -3.32 5.23 24.86
N ASN A 133 -4.07 4.51 25.68
CA ASN A 133 -3.92 4.59 27.13
C ASN A 133 -2.59 4.01 27.61
N ASP A 134 -2.10 2.92 27.00
CA ASP A 134 -0.80 2.34 27.31
C ASP A 134 0.34 3.34 26.99
N LEU A 135 0.22 4.13 25.91
CA LEU A 135 1.15 5.24 25.62
C LEU A 135 1.04 6.39 26.63
N ASP A 136 -0.19 6.80 26.99
CA ASP A 136 -0.42 7.85 27.99
C ASP A 136 0.20 7.50 29.35
N VAL A 137 0.19 6.21 29.73
CA VAL A 137 0.81 5.72 30.97
C VAL A 137 2.34 5.82 30.92
N LEU A 138 2.95 5.50 29.77
CA LEU A 138 4.40 5.56 29.59
C LEU A 138 4.92 7.01 29.45
N LYS A 139 4.08 7.96 29.01
CA LYS A 139 4.48 9.35 28.76
C LYS A 139 5.72 9.42 27.84
N ASP A 140 6.79 10.08 28.31
CA ASP A 140 8.07 10.25 27.61
C ASP A 140 9.09 9.13 27.94
N GLU A 141 8.68 8.10 28.68
CA GLU A 141 9.54 6.95 28.95
C GLU A 141 9.71 6.08 27.69
N SER A 142 10.88 5.46 27.56
CA SER A 142 11.16 4.57 26.44
C SER A 142 10.23 3.36 26.47
N ILE A 143 9.53 3.10 25.36
CA ILE A 143 8.69 1.90 25.22
C ILE A 143 9.59 0.64 25.24
N PRO A 144 9.38 -0.31 26.19
CA PRO A 144 10.16 -1.53 26.28
C PRO A 144 10.23 -2.31 24.96
N GLN A 145 11.38 -2.94 24.68
CA GLN A 145 11.62 -3.64 23.40
C GLN A 145 10.68 -4.84 23.19
N GLU A 146 10.25 -5.49 24.27
CA GLU A 146 9.26 -6.56 24.26
C GLU A 146 7.87 -6.08 23.81
N MET A 147 7.57 -4.79 23.91
CA MET A 147 6.29 -4.19 23.51
C MET A 147 6.27 -3.75 22.05
N GLY A 148 6.77 -4.59 21.14
CA GLY A 148 6.91 -4.23 19.73
C GLY A 148 5.61 -3.80 19.03
N ALA A 149 4.44 -4.24 19.51
CA ALA A 149 3.14 -3.76 18.98
C ALA A 149 2.84 -2.31 19.40
N LEU A 150 3.22 -1.91 20.61
CA LEU A 150 3.05 -0.55 21.11
C LEU A 150 4.07 0.39 20.47
N GLN A 151 5.31 -0.05 20.28
CA GLN A 151 6.33 0.69 19.52
C GLN A 151 5.88 0.98 18.09
N ARG A 152 5.30 -0.01 17.40
CA ARG A 152 4.72 0.21 16.07
C ARG A 152 3.55 1.18 16.10
N HIS A 153 2.70 1.09 17.12
CA HIS A 153 1.58 2.01 17.28
C HIS A 153 2.05 3.45 17.49
N ALA A 154 3.07 3.66 18.33
CA ALA A 154 3.70 4.97 18.51
C ALA A 154 4.33 5.49 17.21
N ALA A 155 5.11 4.66 16.52
CA ALA A 155 5.70 5.03 15.24
C ALA A 155 4.63 5.35 14.17
N LEU A 156 3.50 4.63 14.18
CA LEU A 156 2.39 4.89 13.28
C LEU A 156 1.71 6.24 13.56
N ARG A 157 1.62 6.68 14.83
CA ARG A 157 1.03 7.98 15.19
C ARG A 157 1.76 9.17 14.55
N GLU A 158 3.06 9.04 14.31
CA GLU A 158 3.90 10.09 13.70
C GLU A 158 3.72 10.21 12.17
N VAL A 159 3.12 9.21 11.54
CA VAL A 159 2.96 9.18 10.08
C VAL A 159 1.85 10.15 9.65
N PRO A 160 2.01 10.90 8.54
CA PRO A 160 0.94 11.71 7.96
C PRO A 160 -0.31 10.87 7.66
N TYR A 161 -1.49 11.38 7.99
CA TYR A 161 -2.74 10.65 7.72
C TYR A 161 -3.00 10.50 6.22
N SER A 162 -2.48 11.39 5.38
CA SER A 162 -2.56 11.26 3.92
C SER A 162 -2.05 9.90 3.42
N GLU A 163 -1.07 9.29 4.08
CA GLU A 163 -0.58 7.96 3.73
C GLU A 163 -1.66 6.86 3.89
N ILE A 164 -2.56 7.00 4.86
CA ILE A 164 -3.70 6.08 5.04
C ILE A 164 -4.66 6.17 3.84
N LEU A 165 -4.86 7.37 3.29
CA LEU A 165 -5.70 7.56 2.10
C LEU A 165 -5.13 6.78 0.92
N GLU A 166 -3.82 6.84 0.74
CA GLU A 166 -3.15 6.13 -0.33
C GLU A 166 -3.13 4.61 -0.11
N VAL A 167 -2.92 4.16 1.13
CA VAL A 167 -3.07 2.74 1.49
C VAL A 167 -4.49 2.25 1.22
N ALA A 168 -5.52 3.02 1.57
CA ALA A 168 -6.91 2.66 1.31
C ALA A 168 -7.18 2.49 -0.19
N LYS A 169 -6.77 3.46 -1.02
CA LYS A 169 -6.85 3.38 -2.49
C LYS A 169 -6.11 2.16 -3.03
N PHE A 170 -4.94 1.86 -2.48
CA PHE A 170 -4.14 0.71 -2.88
C PHE A 170 -4.83 -0.62 -2.55
N VAL A 171 -5.31 -0.78 -1.30
CA VAL A 171 -5.98 -2.01 -0.84
C VAL A 171 -7.31 -2.25 -1.57
N GLU A 172 -8.04 -1.18 -1.90
CA GLU A 172 -9.30 -1.26 -2.64
C GLU A 172 -9.11 -1.43 -4.16
N GLY A 173 -7.87 -1.48 -4.64
CA GLY A 173 -7.54 -1.72 -6.05
C GLY A 173 -7.81 -0.52 -6.97
N ALA A 174 -8.09 0.65 -6.39
CA ALA A 174 -8.35 1.91 -7.11
C ALA A 174 -7.10 2.52 -7.74
N THR A 175 -5.91 2.01 -7.42
CA THR A 175 -4.67 2.42 -8.09
C THR A 175 -4.38 1.53 -9.30
N PRO A 176 -3.75 2.06 -10.36
CA PRO A 176 -3.26 1.25 -11.49
C PRO A 176 -2.23 0.21 -11.03
N PHE A 177 -1.69 0.35 -9.81
CA PHE A 177 -0.72 -0.52 -9.19
C PHE A 177 -1.39 -1.65 -8.38
N ALA A 178 -1.36 -2.89 -8.87
CA ALA A 178 -1.84 -4.04 -8.09
C ALA A 178 -0.69 -4.94 -7.65
N THR A 179 -0.84 -5.53 -6.46
CA THR A 179 -0.01 -6.65 -6.01
C THR A 179 -0.74 -7.96 -6.23
N GLN A 180 0.00 -9.06 -6.33
CA GLN A 180 -0.41 -10.35 -6.91
C GLN A 180 -1.81 -10.87 -6.50
N HIS A 181 -2.27 -10.61 -5.27
CA HIS A 181 -3.50 -11.20 -4.75
C HIS A 181 -4.77 -10.74 -5.48
N SER A 182 -4.76 -9.56 -6.11
CA SER A 182 -5.93 -9.00 -6.81
C SER A 182 -5.96 -9.27 -8.32
N VAL A 183 -5.00 -10.01 -8.89
CA VAL A 183 -4.88 -10.19 -10.37
C VAL A 183 -4.93 -11.65 -10.85
N LYS A 184 -5.10 -12.62 -9.96
CA LYS A 184 -5.18 -14.04 -10.36
C LYS A 184 -6.51 -14.31 -11.10
N GLY A 185 -6.43 -14.50 -12.42
CA GLY A 185 -7.59 -14.79 -13.29
C GLY A 185 -8.15 -13.57 -14.04
N ALA A 186 -7.65 -12.36 -13.73
CA ALA A 186 -7.94 -11.16 -14.51
C ALA A 186 -6.97 -11.03 -15.68
N GLU A 187 -7.41 -10.32 -16.72
CA GLU A 187 -6.61 -9.96 -17.89
C GLU A 187 -6.77 -8.46 -18.15
N PHE A 188 -5.69 -7.80 -18.57
CA PHE A 188 -5.66 -6.36 -18.83
C PHE A 188 -5.16 -6.09 -20.25
N GLU A 189 -5.53 -4.96 -20.86
CA GLU A 189 -5.11 -4.64 -22.23
C GLU A 189 -3.58 -4.49 -22.31
N ASN A 190 -3.00 -3.59 -21.50
CA ASN A 190 -1.56 -3.42 -21.35
C ASN A 190 -1.12 -3.71 -19.91
N VAL A 191 0.03 -4.34 -19.73
CA VAL A 191 0.60 -4.64 -18.42
C VAL A 191 2.07 -4.21 -18.33
N LEU A 192 2.37 -3.32 -17.38
CA LEU A 192 3.75 -2.96 -17.01
C LEU A 192 4.11 -3.73 -15.73
N VAL A 193 5.07 -4.66 -15.81
CA VAL A 193 5.57 -5.39 -14.64
C VAL A 193 6.81 -4.70 -14.11
N VAL A 194 6.83 -4.32 -12.83
CA VAL A 194 8.01 -3.73 -12.19
C VAL A 194 8.66 -4.74 -11.25
N LEU A 195 9.89 -5.14 -11.59
CA LEU A 195 10.76 -6.02 -10.84
C LEU A 195 11.64 -5.19 -9.90
N GLY A 196 11.02 -4.65 -8.84
CA GLY A 196 11.72 -3.83 -7.85
C GLY A 196 12.57 -4.63 -6.86
N GLY A 197 13.45 -3.96 -6.12
CA GLY A 197 14.22 -4.50 -4.99
C GLY A 197 13.60 -4.20 -3.63
N GLY A 198 14.29 -4.58 -2.54
CA GLY A 198 13.94 -4.15 -1.17
C GLY A 198 12.98 -5.04 -0.37
N TRP A 199 12.60 -6.21 -0.90
CA TRP A 199 11.91 -7.25 -0.11
C TRP A 199 12.76 -8.53 -0.06
N ASN A 200 13.05 -9.03 1.15
CA ASN A 200 13.92 -10.19 1.41
C ASN A 200 13.47 -11.52 0.78
N HIS A 201 12.33 -11.57 0.09
CA HIS A 201 11.76 -12.79 -0.48
C HIS A 201 11.92 -12.95 -2.00
N TYR A 202 12.23 -11.87 -2.73
CA TYR A 202 12.31 -11.89 -4.20
C TYR A 202 13.60 -11.24 -4.70
N ASN A 203 14.44 -12.05 -5.33
CA ASN A 203 15.68 -11.62 -5.97
C ASN A 203 15.54 -11.92 -7.48
N TRP A 204 15.21 -10.91 -8.28
CA TRP A 204 14.94 -11.05 -9.71
C TRP A 204 16.19 -11.37 -10.53
N PRO A 205 17.37 -10.74 -10.29
CA PRO A 205 18.60 -11.16 -10.95
C PRO A 205 18.89 -12.65 -10.75
N GLN A 206 18.81 -13.13 -9.50
CA GLN A 206 19.00 -14.54 -9.19
C GLN A 206 17.95 -15.45 -9.85
N LEU A 207 16.69 -15.00 -9.95
CA LEU A 207 15.67 -15.76 -10.68
C LEU A 207 16.09 -15.95 -12.15
N LEU A 208 16.48 -14.88 -12.84
CA LEU A 208 16.89 -14.92 -14.24
C LEU A 208 18.16 -15.77 -14.43
N GLU A 209 19.13 -15.67 -13.52
CA GLU A 209 20.31 -16.55 -13.52
C GLU A 209 19.94 -18.03 -13.41
N PHE A 210 18.98 -18.38 -12.55
CA PHE A 210 18.50 -19.75 -12.42
C PHE A 210 17.71 -20.22 -13.65
N LEU A 211 16.99 -19.33 -14.33
CA LEU A 211 16.31 -19.65 -15.59
C LEU A 211 17.32 -19.96 -16.70
N GLU A 212 18.39 -19.16 -16.80
CA GLU A 212 19.44 -19.36 -17.80
C GLU A 212 20.26 -20.62 -17.53
N THR A 213 20.80 -20.73 -16.31
CA THR A 213 21.73 -21.81 -15.97
C THR A 213 21.04 -23.15 -15.75
N LYS A 214 19.74 -23.14 -15.45
CA LYS A 214 18.94 -24.30 -15.00
C LYS A 214 19.51 -24.98 -13.74
N LYS A 215 20.39 -24.29 -13.01
CA LYS A 215 21.06 -24.78 -11.79
C LYS A 215 20.42 -24.16 -10.55
N ILE A 216 19.53 -24.89 -9.90
CA ILE A 216 18.81 -24.41 -8.70
C ILE A 216 19.34 -25.15 -7.46
N PRO A 217 20.05 -24.47 -6.54
CA PRO A 217 20.49 -25.07 -5.29
C PRO A 217 19.31 -25.59 -4.45
N LYS A 218 19.47 -26.73 -3.76
CA LYS A 218 18.40 -27.35 -2.95
C LYS A 218 17.83 -26.39 -1.91
N ASN A 219 18.68 -25.59 -1.25
CA ASN A 219 18.26 -24.59 -0.25
C ASN A 219 17.53 -23.37 -0.86
N LYS A 220 17.57 -23.18 -2.18
CA LYS A 220 16.92 -22.07 -2.89
C LYS A 220 15.67 -22.49 -3.67
N SER A 221 15.40 -23.79 -3.79
CA SER A 221 14.26 -24.36 -4.54
C SER A 221 12.91 -23.69 -4.21
N LYS A 222 12.55 -23.54 -2.93
CA LYS A 222 11.27 -22.91 -2.53
C LYS A 222 11.16 -21.44 -2.99
N SER A 223 12.24 -20.66 -2.84
CA SER A 223 12.27 -19.25 -3.24
C SER A 223 12.26 -19.10 -4.76
N TYR A 224 12.97 -19.98 -5.48
CA TYR A 224 12.93 -20.05 -6.93
C TYR A 224 11.51 -20.28 -7.44
N TYR A 225 10.82 -21.34 -6.98
CA TYR A 225 9.47 -21.65 -7.45
C TYR A 225 8.47 -20.53 -7.13
N ARG A 226 8.60 -19.91 -5.95
CA ARG A 226 7.77 -18.75 -5.57
C ARG A 226 7.98 -17.58 -6.54
N SER A 227 9.24 -17.17 -6.76
CA SER A 227 9.59 -16.04 -7.63
C SER A 227 9.23 -16.31 -9.08
N ARG A 228 9.50 -17.52 -9.57
CA ARG A 228 9.15 -17.98 -10.92
C ARG A 228 7.64 -17.96 -11.14
N ASN A 229 6.86 -18.52 -10.22
CA ASN A 229 5.41 -18.55 -10.36
C ASN A 229 4.82 -17.13 -10.32
N LEU A 230 5.35 -16.25 -9.46
CA LEU A 230 4.96 -14.85 -9.41
C LEU A 230 5.28 -14.14 -10.74
N PHE A 231 6.50 -14.29 -11.24
CA PHE A 231 6.91 -13.71 -12.51
C PHE A 231 6.02 -14.19 -13.67
N TYR A 232 5.84 -15.52 -13.79
CA TYR A 232 5.01 -16.15 -14.81
C TYR A 232 3.57 -15.63 -14.79
N VAL A 233 2.94 -15.56 -13.61
CA VAL A 233 1.58 -15.03 -13.50
C VAL A 233 1.53 -13.58 -13.98
N SER A 234 2.50 -12.76 -13.60
CA SER A 234 2.52 -11.33 -13.91
C SER A 234 2.67 -11.04 -15.40
N ILE A 235 3.61 -11.71 -16.07
CA ILE A 235 3.86 -11.51 -17.51
C ILE A 235 2.81 -12.18 -18.41
N SER A 236 1.94 -13.03 -17.86
CA SER A 236 0.83 -13.68 -18.60
C SER A 236 -0.52 -12.98 -18.45
N ARG A 237 -0.58 -11.82 -17.76
CA ARG A 237 -1.81 -11.01 -17.65
C ARG A 237 -2.15 -10.12 -18.87
N PRO A 238 -1.19 -9.65 -19.71
CA PRO A 238 -1.54 -8.73 -20.79
C PRO A 238 -2.21 -9.43 -21.96
N ARG A 239 -3.20 -8.76 -22.55
CA ARG A 239 -3.84 -9.17 -23.81
C ARG A 239 -3.14 -8.62 -25.04
N LYS A 240 -2.54 -7.43 -24.92
CA LYS A 240 -2.00 -6.69 -26.07
C LYS A 240 -0.53 -6.33 -25.90
N ARG A 241 -0.15 -5.71 -24.77
CA ARG A 241 1.22 -5.20 -24.57
C ARG A 241 1.77 -5.56 -23.20
N LEU A 242 3.03 -5.98 -23.19
CA LEU A 242 3.81 -6.26 -21.99
C LEU A 242 5.06 -5.38 -21.99
N ALA A 243 5.34 -4.74 -20.86
CA ALA A 243 6.62 -4.13 -20.58
C ALA A 243 7.11 -4.65 -19.22
N VAL A 244 8.41 -4.90 -19.09
CA VAL A 244 9.01 -5.35 -17.83
C VAL A 244 10.14 -4.40 -17.46
N LEU A 245 9.98 -3.68 -16.36
CA LEU A 245 10.97 -2.78 -15.82
C LEU A 245 11.70 -3.46 -14.66
N ALA A 246 13.01 -3.68 -14.81
CA ALA A 246 13.85 -4.12 -13.70
C ALA A 246 14.62 -2.94 -13.11
N THR A 247 14.50 -2.74 -11.80
CA THR A 247 15.21 -1.66 -11.08
C THR A 247 16.45 -2.18 -10.32
N GLN A 248 16.78 -3.46 -10.49
CA GLN A 248 17.95 -4.09 -9.90
C GLN A 248 19.00 -4.33 -10.99
N THR A 249 20.27 -4.15 -10.67
CA THR A 249 21.38 -4.50 -11.56
C THR A 249 21.31 -5.97 -11.95
N MET A 250 21.44 -6.25 -13.25
CA MET A 250 21.41 -7.59 -13.80
C MET A 250 22.82 -8.04 -14.17
N SER A 251 23.17 -9.28 -13.82
CA SER A 251 24.40 -9.91 -14.31
C SER A 251 24.27 -10.26 -15.79
N GLU A 252 25.38 -10.48 -16.48
CA GLU A 252 25.35 -10.94 -17.89
C GLU A 252 24.54 -12.22 -18.08
N ILE A 253 24.56 -13.12 -17.10
CA ILE A 253 23.78 -14.37 -17.11
C ILE A 253 22.28 -14.06 -17.00
N ALA A 254 21.89 -13.13 -16.12
CA ALA A 254 20.51 -12.68 -16.01
C ALA A 254 20.03 -12.00 -17.31
N LEU A 255 20.87 -11.17 -17.94
CA LEU A 255 20.56 -10.50 -19.20
C LEU A 255 20.39 -11.50 -20.37
N LYS A 256 21.15 -12.61 -20.39
CA LYS A 256 20.93 -13.70 -21.35
C LYS A 256 19.55 -14.32 -21.20
N ALA A 257 19.13 -14.61 -19.96
CA ALA A 257 17.77 -15.09 -19.71
C ALA A 257 16.70 -14.08 -20.14
N ALA A 258 16.88 -12.79 -19.85
CA ALA A 258 15.96 -11.74 -20.31
C ALA A 258 15.87 -11.70 -21.84
N THR A 259 17.02 -11.78 -22.52
CA THR A 259 17.12 -11.81 -23.99
C THR A 259 16.41 -13.04 -24.57
N HIS A 260 16.55 -14.21 -23.94
CA HIS A 260 15.82 -15.41 -24.35
C HIS A 260 14.30 -15.29 -24.17
N LEU A 261 13.83 -14.55 -23.16
CA LEU A 261 12.41 -14.38 -22.87
C LEU A 261 11.74 -13.31 -23.75
N PHE A 262 12.43 -12.19 -24.01
CA PHE A 262 11.86 -11.00 -24.64
C PHE A 262 12.41 -10.72 -26.04
N GLY A 263 13.42 -11.48 -26.47
CA GLY A 263 14.18 -11.23 -27.70
C GLY A 263 15.23 -10.12 -27.52
N PRO A 264 16.25 -10.08 -28.39
CA PRO A 264 17.32 -9.08 -28.30
C PRO A 264 16.84 -7.65 -28.51
N GLU A 265 15.87 -7.45 -29.42
CA GLU A 265 15.23 -6.15 -29.67
C GLU A 265 14.31 -5.69 -28.52
N GLY A 266 13.96 -6.61 -27.62
CA GLY A 266 13.03 -6.39 -26.50
C GLY A 266 13.71 -6.08 -25.17
N VAL A 267 15.05 -6.01 -25.14
CA VAL A 267 15.83 -5.73 -23.93
C VAL A 267 16.67 -4.48 -24.14
N GLU A 268 16.44 -3.48 -23.32
CA GLU A 268 17.14 -2.19 -23.38
C GLU A 268 17.64 -1.80 -22.00
N GLU A 269 18.86 -1.28 -21.94
CA GLU A 269 19.41 -0.69 -20.73
C GLU A 269 18.87 0.74 -20.58
N LEU A 270 18.26 1.03 -19.43
CA LEU A 270 17.83 2.38 -19.11
C LEU A 270 19.02 3.16 -18.53
N PRO A 271 19.39 4.30 -19.12
CA PRO A 271 20.54 5.06 -18.65
C PRO A 271 20.18 5.76 -17.31
N LEU A 272 21.15 5.76 -16.38
CA LEU A 272 20.95 6.17 -14.98
C LEU A 272 20.54 7.65 -14.81
N ASP A 273 20.82 8.48 -15.79
CA ASP A 273 20.47 9.90 -15.87
C ASP A 273 18.98 10.15 -16.14
N GLN A 274 18.23 9.14 -16.58
CA GLN A 274 16.78 9.20 -16.79
C GLN A 274 15.94 8.69 -15.60
N LEU A 275 16.59 8.35 -14.48
CA LEU A 275 15.95 7.81 -13.27
C LEU A 275 15.81 8.82 -12.12
N ASN A 276 16.14 10.10 -12.34
CA ASN A 276 15.99 11.20 -11.37
C ASN A 276 14.75 12.06 -11.63
#